data_AF-A0A7I8J4B3-F1
#
_entry.id   AF-A0A7I8J4B3-F1
#
_cell.length_a   1.000
_cell.length_b   1.000
_cell.length_c   1.000
_cell.angle_alpha   90.00
_cell.angle_beta   90.00
_cell.angle_gamma   90.00
#
_symmetry.space_group_name_H-M   'P 1'
#
loop_
_entity.id
_entity.type
_entity.pdbx_description
1 polymer ?
#
loop_
_entity_poly.entity_id
_entity_poly.type
_entity_poly.pdbx_seq_one_letter_code
_entity_poly.pdbx_strand_id
1 'polypeptide(L)'
;MADAYKRVPDENLWVPPFSDHELLQEFHFFDHWRVLVICMLLNRTTGQKVRKVLPRLFLLCPDAEATIKVPEEEIEELIRPLGLQNKRSKMINRMSEEYLSSDWTHVTQLHGIGKYAADAYAIFCSGRWKDVKPNDHKLVDYWRFLMDDKDARQSIIVQKPAIC
;
A
#
# COMPACT_ATOMS: atom_id res chain seq x y z
N MET A 1 -2.69 -12.98 15.08
CA MET A 1 -2.12 -12.35 13.86
C MET A 1 -1.00 -11.42 14.31
N ALA A 2 0.00 -11.15 13.46
CA ALA A 2 1.06 -10.21 13.84
C ALA A 2 0.48 -8.79 13.88
N ASP A 3 0.73 -8.05 14.97
CA ASP A 3 0.30 -6.65 15.13
C ASP A 3 0.83 -5.73 14.02
N ALA A 4 1.84 -6.18 13.27
CA ALA A 4 2.41 -5.53 12.11
C ALA A 4 1.40 -5.18 11.00
N TYR A 5 0.30 -5.94 10.89
CA TYR A 5 -0.71 -5.75 9.84
C TYR A 5 -1.99 -5.07 10.35
N LYS A 6 -1.98 -4.60 11.60
CA LYS A 6 -3.13 -3.94 12.21
C LYS A 6 -3.44 -2.63 11.48
N ARG A 7 -4.72 -2.33 11.30
CA ARG A 7 -5.22 -1.05 10.77
C ARG A 7 -4.64 0.11 11.60
N VAL A 8 -4.02 1.06 10.91
CA VAL A 8 -3.61 2.35 11.48
C VAL A 8 -4.52 3.46 10.93
N PRO A 9 -4.73 4.56 11.69
CA PRO A 9 -5.43 5.73 11.18
C PRO A 9 -4.62 6.37 10.04
N ASP A 10 -5.30 7.08 9.14
CA ASP A 10 -4.65 7.74 8.00
C ASP A 10 -3.73 8.89 8.45
N GLU A 11 -3.93 9.43 9.65
CA GLU A 11 -3.09 10.46 10.29
C GLU A 11 -1.79 9.89 10.91
N ASN A 12 -1.25 8.78 10.37
CA ASN A 12 -0.03 8.20 10.91
C ASN A 12 1.18 9.13 10.66
N LEU A 13 1.97 9.39 11.69
CA LEU A 13 3.15 10.27 11.63
C LEU A 13 4.38 9.61 10.97
N TRP A 14 4.25 8.36 10.53
CA TRP A 14 5.31 7.65 9.85
C TRP A 14 5.47 8.19 8.42
N VAL A 15 6.66 8.69 8.12
CA VAL A 15 7.08 9.06 6.76
C VAL A 15 8.20 8.11 6.36
N PRO A 16 7.96 7.17 5.42
CA PRO A 16 9.01 6.29 4.93
C PRO A 16 10.07 7.12 4.18
N PRO A 17 11.38 6.93 4.47
CA PRO A 17 12.44 7.65 3.75
C PRO A 17 12.47 7.23 2.27
N PHE A 18 12.77 8.18 1.40
CA PHE A 18 13.00 7.89 -0.01
C PHE A 18 14.32 7.12 -0.19
N SER A 19 14.29 6.11 -1.05
CA SER A 19 15.44 5.28 -1.41
C SER A 19 15.80 5.44 -2.88
N ASP A 20 17.00 5.01 -3.25
CA ASP A 20 17.42 4.91 -4.66
C ASP A 20 16.66 3.82 -5.44
N HIS A 21 15.75 3.07 -4.79
CA HIS A 21 14.92 2.05 -5.44
C HIS A 21 13.65 2.62 -6.06
N GLU A 22 13.23 3.82 -5.67
CA GLU A 22 12.07 4.56 -6.19
C GLU A 22 10.79 3.71 -6.28
N LEU A 23 10.50 2.94 -5.22
CA LEU A 23 9.29 2.12 -5.18
C LEU A 23 8.05 3.01 -5.23
N LEU A 24 7.00 2.56 -5.94
CA LEU A 24 5.78 3.35 -6.10
C LEU A 24 5.11 3.66 -4.75
N GLN A 25 5.27 2.76 -3.77
CA GLN A 25 4.76 2.95 -2.41
C GLN A 25 5.38 4.16 -1.70
N GLU A 26 6.65 4.49 -1.98
CA GLU A 26 7.34 5.66 -1.41
C GLU A 26 6.71 6.98 -1.83
N PHE A 27 6.03 7.02 -2.98
CA PHE A 27 5.37 8.23 -3.49
C PHE A 27 3.90 8.32 -3.12
N HIS A 28 3.35 7.28 -2.49
CA HIS A 28 1.92 7.16 -2.21
C HIS A 28 1.62 6.80 -0.76
N PHE A 29 2.62 6.77 0.13
CA PHE A 29 2.48 6.34 1.53
C PHE A 29 1.44 7.15 2.32
N PHE A 30 1.22 8.41 1.95
CA PHE A 30 0.26 9.32 2.58
C PHE A 30 -1.20 8.86 2.45
N ASP A 31 -1.47 7.90 1.55
CA ASP A 31 -2.77 7.29 1.35
C ASP A 31 -2.61 5.77 1.35
N HIS A 32 -2.98 5.17 2.48
CA HIS A 32 -2.84 3.74 2.71
C HIS A 32 -3.63 2.90 1.69
N TRP A 33 -4.81 3.37 1.27
CA TRP A 33 -5.60 2.69 0.26
C TRP A 33 -4.87 2.69 -1.10
N ARG A 34 -4.26 3.81 -1.50
CA ARG A 34 -3.44 3.87 -2.73
C ARG A 34 -2.28 2.89 -2.69
N VAL A 35 -1.58 2.76 -1.56
CA VAL A 35 -0.50 1.77 -1.40
C VAL A 35 -1.00 0.35 -1.66
N LEU A 36 -2.18 -0.01 -1.13
CA LEU A 36 -2.79 -1.32 -1.34
C LEU A 36 -3.19 -1.55 -2.80
N VAL A 37 -3.83 -0.57 -3.44
CA VAL A 37 -4.18 -0.63 -4.88
C VAL A 37 -2.93 -0.80 -5.73
N ILE A 38 -1.87 -0.04 -5.47
CA ILE A 38 -0.57 -0.16 -6.15
C ILE A 38 -0.02 -1.58 -6.02
N CYS A 39 -0.04 -2.15 -4.81
CA CYS A 39 0.43 -3.52 -4.58
C CYS A 39 -0.39 -4.56 -5.36
N MET A 40 -1.71 -4.36 -5.48
CA MET A 40 -2.57 -5.23 -6.27
C MET A 40 -2.25 -5.15 -7.77
N LEU A 41 -1.98 -3.94 -8.29
CA LEU A 41 -1.62 -3.73 -9.70
C LEU A 41 -0.23 -4.27 -10.05
N LEU A 42 0.72 -4.26 -9.11
CA LEU A 42 2.07 -4.79 -9.31
C LEU A 42 2.14 -6.31 -9.43
N ASN A 43 1.07 -7.04 -9.08
CA ASN A 43 1.05 -8.50 -9.15
C ASN A 43 1.22 -8.99 -10.60
N ARG A 44 2.40 -9.52 -10.96
CA ARG A 44 2.78 -9.93 -12.32
C ARG A 44 2.83 -8.78 -13.34
N THR A 45 3.05 -7.55 -12.89
CA THR A 45 3.23 -6.38 -13.77
C THR A 45 4.41 -5.53 -13.30
N THR A 46 5.18 -4.97 -14.24
CA THR A 46 6.33 -4.14 -13.90
C THR A 46 5.90 -2.80 -13.33
N GLY A 47 6.67 -2.27 -12.37
CA GLY A 47 6.43 -0.94 -11.80
C GLY A 47 6.38 0.17 -12.85
N GLN A 48 7.19 0.08 -13.92
CA GLN A 48 7.15 1.05 -15.03
C GLN A 48 5.80 1.09 -15.75
N LYS A 49 5.13 -0.05 -15.92
CA LYS A 49 3.79 -0.09 -16.52
C LYS A 49 2.74 0.49 -15.58
N VAL A 50 2.79 0.12 -14.30
CA VAL A 50 1.87 0.63 -13.28
C VAL A 50 2.02 2.15 -13.13
N ARG A 51 3.26 2.66 -13.04
CA ARG A 51 3.57 4.10 -12.93
C ARG A 51 2.89 4.95 -14.02
N LYS A 52 2.79 4.43 -15.25
CA LYS A 52 2.16 5.13 -16.37
C LYS A 52 0.64 5.29 -16.23
N VAL A 53 -0.02 4.37 -15.52
CA VAL A 53 -1.49 4.41 -15.35
C VAL A 53 -1.92 5.15 -14.08
N LEU A 54 -1.07 5.21 -13.05
CA LEU A 54 -1.45 5.79 -11.75
C LEU A 54 -2.02 7.21 -11.82
N PRO A 55 -1.47 8.16 -12.62
CA PRO A 55 -2.02 9.52 -12.67
C PRO A 55 -3.47 9.56 -13.14
N ARG A 56 -3.82 8.75 -14.15
CA ARG A 56 -5.20 8.66 -14.64
C ARG A 56 -6.08 7.85 -13.70
N LEU A 57 -5.56 6.74 -13.16
CA LEU A 57 -6.30 5.91 -12.21
C LEU A 57 -6.72 6.72 -10.99
N PHE A 58 -5.81 7.48 -10.38
CA PHE A 58 -6.11 8.28 -9.19
C PHE A 58 -6.78 9.62 -9.49
N LEU A 59 -6.95 9.97 -10.76
CA LEU A 59 -7.88 11.03 -11.16
C LEU A 59 -9.32 10.49 -11.23
N LEU A 60 -9.50 9.27 -11.75
CA LEU A 60 -10.79 8.59 -11.82
C LEU A 60 -11.25 8.09 -10.44
N CYS A 61 -10.33 7.54 -9.67
CA CYS A 61 -10.50 6.89 -8.38
C CYS A 61 -9.61 7.57 -7.34
N PRO A 62 -9.96 8.81 -6.88
CA PRO A 62 -9.10 9.58 -5.99
C PRO A 62 -8.88 8.91 -4.62
N ASP A 63 -9.89 8.19 -4.12
CA ASP A 63 -9.92 7.49 -2.83
C ASP A 63 -10.88 6.27 -2.91
N ALA A 64 -10.96 5.50 -1.82
CA ALA A 64 -11.84 4.33 -1.75
C ALA A 64 -13.33 4.67 -1.92
N GLU A 65 -13.80 5.81 -1.40
CA GLU A 65 -15.21 6.22 -1.43
C GLU A 65 -15.68 6.61 -2.84
N ALA A 66 -14.81 7.27 -3.59
CA ALA A 66 -15.04 7.58 -5.00
C ALA A 66 -14.96 6.30 -5.84
N THR A 67 -14.00 5.42 -5.55
CA THR A 67 -13.79 4.18 -6.31
C THR A 67 -15.03 3.32 -6.37
N ILE A 68 -15.72 3.09 -5.24
CA ILE A 68 -16.94 2.25 -5.21
C ILE A 68 -18.13 2.85 -5.99
N LYS A 69 -18.04 4.11 -6.42
CA LYS A 69 -19.05 4.81 -7.24
C LYS A 69 -18.69 4.80 -8.72
N VAL A 70 -17.46 4.45 -9.09
CA VAL A 70 -17.00 4.38 -10.48
C VAL A 70 -17.45 3.04 -11.08
N PRO A 71 -18.05 3.03 -12.29
CA PRO A 71 -18.35 1.80 -13.00
C PRO A 71 -17.11 0.93 -13.17
N GLU A 72 -17.23 -0.36 -12.86
CA GLU A 72 -16.11 -1.31 -12.93
C GLU A 72 -15.44 -1.33 -14.31
N GLU A 73 -16.24 -1.16 -15.37
CA GLU A 73 -15.80 -1.14 -16.76
C GLU A 73 -14.87 0.04 -17.07
N GLU A 74 -15.04 1.18 -16.41
CA GLU A 74 -14.14 2.34 -16.57
C GLU A 74 -12.76 2.06 -15.95
N ILE A 75 -12.75 1.41 -14.77
CA ILE A 75 -11.51 0.97 -14.13
C ILE A 75 -10.84 -0.11 -14.98
N GLU A 76 -11.61 -1.09 -15.47
CA GLU A 76 -11.12 -2.17 -16.33
C GLU A 76 -10.46 -1.61 -17.60
N GLU A 77 -11.11 -0.69 -18.29
CA GLU A 77 -10.60 -0.09 -19.52
C GLU A 77 -9.29 0.67 -19.26
N LEU A 78 -9.25 1.47 -18.19
CA LEU A 78 -8.08 2.25 -17.82
C LEU A 78 -6.86 1.35 -17.54
N ILE A 79 -7.06 0.23 -16.82
CA ILE A 79 -5.98 -0.69 -16.45
C ILE A 79 -5.73 -1.80 -17.47
N ARG A 80 -6.48 -1.85 -18.58
CA ARG A 80 -6.34 -2.83 -19.67
C ARG A 80 -4.87 -3.04 -20.12
N PRO A 81 -4.02 -2.01 -20.27
CA PRO A 81 -2.62 -2.20 -20.67
C PRO A 81 -1.76 -2.99 -19.68
N LEU A 82 -2.20 -3.14 -18.43
CA LEU A 82 -1.50 -3.90 -17.40
C LEU A 82 -1.77 -5.41 -17.46
N GLY A 83 -2.80 -5.84 -18.19
CA GLY A 83 -3.31 -7.20 -18.21
C GLY A 83 -4.08 -7.59 -16.94
N LEU A 84 -4.76 -8.74 -16.97
CA LEU A 84 -5.61 -9.23 -15.86
C LEU A 84 -6.70 -8.22 -15.43
N GLN A 85 -7.07 -7.31 -16.32
CA GLN A 85 -7.86 -6.13 -16.00
C GLN A 85 -9.23 -6.49 -15.41
N ASN A 86 -9.95 -7.46 -15.98
CA ASN A 86 -11.27 -7.88 -15.48
C ASN A 86 -11.20 -8.44 -14.05
N LYS A 87 -10.08 -9.10 -13.69
CA LYS A 87 -9.88 -9.60 -12.32
C LYS A 87 -9.49 -8.46 -11.40
N ARG A 88 -8.63 -7.56 -11.87
CA ARG A 88 -8.09 -6.45 -11.07
C ARG A 88 -9.15 -5.39 -10.76
N SER A 89 -9.99 -5.02 -11.73
CA SER A 89 -11.09 -4.06 -11.52
C SER A 89 -12.03 -4.55 -10.42
N LYS A 90 -12.49 -5.81 -10.50
CA LYS A 90 -13.29 -6.48 -9.46
C LYS A 90 -12.61 -6.47 -8.09
N MET A 91 -11.33 -6.84 -8.06
CA MET A 91 -10.57 -6.86 -6.82
C MET A 91 -10.46 -5.45 -6.21
N ILE A 92 -10.17 -4.42 -7.02
CA ILE A 92 -10.05 -3.03 -6.57
C ILE A 92 -11.38 -2.53 -5.99
N ASN A 93 -12.50 -2.76 -6.68
CA ASN A 93 -13.82 -2.36 -6.19
C ASN A 93 -14.16 -3.05 -4.87
N ARG A 94 -14.04 -4.37 -4.82
CA ARG A 94 -14.35 -5.13 -3.60
C ARG A 94 -13.42 -4.77 -2.44
N MET A 95 -12.13 -4.61 -2.68
CA MET A 95 -11.18 -4.19 -1.65
C MET A 95 -11.51 -2.80 -1.13
N SER A 96 -11.88 -1.86 -2.01
CA SER A 96 -12.28 -0.50 -1.62
C SER A 96 -13.54 -0.48 -0.77
N GLU A 97 -14.54 -1.29 -1.10
CA GLU A 97 -15.75 -1.45 -0.29
C GLU A 97 -15.43 -2.02 1.10
N GLU A 98 -14.66 -3.10 1.16
CA GLU A 98 -14.24 -3.71 2.44
C GLU A 98 -13.35 -2.76 3.26
N TYR A 99 -12.51 -1.94 2.61
CA TYR A 99 -11.63 -0.96 3.26
C TYR A 99 -12.41 0.09 4.05
N LEU A 100 -13.58 0.52 3.53
CA LEU A 100 -14.45 1.50 4.18
C LEU A 100 -15.25 0.93 5.35
N SER A 101 -15.36 -0.40 5.46
CA SER A 101 -16.04 -1.04 6.59
C SER A 101 -15.27 -0.85 7.90
N SER A 102 -16.00 -0.83 9.02
CA SER A 102 -15.45 -0.88 10.37
C SER A 102 -15.08 -2.29 10.85
N ASP A 103 -15.42 -3.34 10.08
CA ASP A 103 -15.34 -4.73 10.53
C ASP A 103 -13.93 -5.34 10.47
N TRP A 104 -13.01 -4.71 9.74
CA TRP A 104 -11.65 -5.20 9.59
C TRP A 104 -10.69 -4.52 10.57
N THR A 105 -9.81 -5.34 11.13
CA THR A 105 -8.78 -4.93 12.09
C THR A 105 -7.37 -5.12 11.54
N HIS A 106 -7.20 -6.01 10.56
CA HIS A 106 -5.91 -6.28 9.92
C HIS A 106 -6.07 -6.24 8.41
N VAL A 107 -5.10 -5.63 7.72
CA VAL A 107 -5.18 -5.42 6.26
C VAL A 107 -5.25 -6.73 5.48
N THR A 108 -4.76 -7.83 6.04
CA THR A 108 -4.85 -9.19 5.48
C THR A 108 -6.27 -9.75 5.41
N GLN A 109 -7.25 -9.11 6.06
CA GLN A 109 -8.65 -9.49 5.97
C GLN A 109 -9.30 -8.95 4.69
N LEU A 110 -8.73 -7.91 4.08
CA LEU A 110 -9.25 -7.29 2.88
C LEU A 110 -9.02 -8.15 1.64
N HIS A 111 -10.00 -8.17 0.76
CA HIS A 111 -9.95 -8.93 -0.48
C HIS A 111 -8.75 -8.54 -1.34
N GLY A 112 -8.00 -9.53 -1.80
CA GLY A 112 -6.84 -9.32 -2.66
C GLY A 112 -5.55 -8.92 -1.95
N ILE A 113 -5.57 -8.74 -0.63
CA ILE A 113 -4.37 -8.40 0.15
C ILE A 113 -3.67 -9.67 0.64
N GLY A 114 -2.67 -10.10 -0.12
CA GLY A 114 -1.75 -11.17 0.27
C GLY A 114 -0.53 -10.65 1.06
N LYS A 115 0.39 -11.56 1.41
CA LYS A 115 1.61 -11.25 2.19
C LYS A 115 2.38 -10.04 1.65
N TYR A 116 2.57 -9.96 0.34
CA TYR A 116 3.28 -8.82 -0.28
C TYR A 116 2.67 -7.46 0.06
N ALA A 117 1.36 -7.30 -0.14
CA ALA A 117 0.66 -6.05 0.14
C ALA A 117 0.60 -5.76 1.65
N ALA A 118 0.45 -6.80 2.48
CA ALA A 118 0.48 -6.67 3.93
C ALA A 118 1.86 -6.24 4.46
N ASP A 119 2.95 -6.80 3.94
CA ASP A 119 4.31 -6.37 4.27
C ASP A 119 4.54 -4.91 3.82
N ALA A 120 4.08 -4.55 2.60
CA ALA A 120 4.19 -3.19 2.10
C ALA A 120 3.39 -2.20 2.97
N TYR A 121 2.18 -2.56 3.41
CA TYR A 121 1.42 -1.76 4.36
C TYR A 121 2.18 -1.60 5.70
N ALA A 122 2.74 -2.69 6.23
CA ALA A 122 3.53 -2.60 7.46
C ALA A 122 4.71 -1.63 7.32
N ILE A 123 5.41 -1.68 6.19
CA ILE A 123 6.60 -0.88 5.90
C ILE A 123 6.27 0.59 5.62
N PHE A 124 5.39 0.85 4.65
CA PHE A 124 5.15 2.21 4.12
C PHE A 124 4.07 2.95 4.86
N CYS A 125 3.04 2.24 5.35
CA CYS A 125 1.89 2.86 5.98
C CYS A 125 2.07 2.93 7.49
N SER A 126 2.36 1.80 8.15
CA SER A 126 2.34 1.73 9.62
C SER A 126 3.68 2.05 10.32
N GLY A 127 4.80 2.05 9.59
CA GLY A 127 6.12 2.20 10.19
C GLY A 127 6.58 0.99 11.02
N ARG A 128 6.04 -0.20 10.75
CA ARG A 128 6.37 -1.45 11.45
C ARG A 128 7.28 -2.36 10.63
N TRP A 129 8.20 -1.79 9.86
CA TRP A 129 9.11 -2.56 9.01
C TRP A 129 9.96 -3.58 9.79
N LYS A 130 10.24 -3.31 11.07
CA LYS A 130 10.98 -4.21 11.98
C LYS A 130 10.19 -5.46 12.39
N ASP A 131 8.85 -5.39 12.31
CA ASP A 131 7.95 -6.47 12.73
C ASP A 131 7.62 -7.42 11.57
N VAL A 132 8.15 -7.16 10.37
CA VAL A 132 7.93 -7.96 9.17
C VAL A 132 9.24 -8.38 8.51
N LYS A 133 9.15 -9.45 7.71
CA LYS A 133 10.20 -9.89 6.81
C LYS A 133 9.59 -10.14 5.43
N PRO A 134 9.79 -9.23 4.45
CA PRO A 134 9.22 -9.39 3.13
C PRO A 134 9.89 -10.51 2.34
N ASN A 135 9.16 -11.06 1.37
CA ASN A 135 9.69 -12.05 0.41
C ASN A 135 9.84 -11.48 -1.00
N ASP A 136 9.14 -10.39 -1.32
CA ASP A 136 9.24 -9.76 -2.63
C ASP A 136 10.61 -9.10 -2.80
N HIS A 137 11.27 -9.37 -3.93
CA HIS A 137 12.65 -8.95 -4.16
C HIS A 137 12.83 -7.42 -4.00
N LYS A 138 11.91 -6.62 -4.55
CA LYS A 138 12.01 -5.16 -4.46
C LYS A 138 11.66 -4.62 -3.09
N LEU A 139 10.67 -5.22 -2.43
CA LEU A 139 10.35 -4.89 -1.05
C LEU A 139 11.48 -5.29 -0.08
N VAL A 140 12.21 -6.38 -0.35
CA VAL A 140 13.40 -6.80 0.40
C VAL A 140 14.54 -5.79 0.25
N ASP A 141 14.79 -5.29 -0.97
CA ASP A 141 15.80 -4.25 -1.21
C ASP A 141 15.52 -3.01 -0.33
N TYR A 142 14.29 -2.48 -0.38
CA TYR A 142 13.89 -1.33 0.44
C TYR A 142 13.88 -1.63 1.94
N TRP A 143 13.43 -2.82 2.35
CA TRP A 143 13.45 -3.23 3.75
C TRP A 143 14.86 -3.30 4.32
N ARG A 144 15.85 -3.79 3.54
CA ARG A 144 17.26 -3.79 3.93
C ARG A 144 17.80 -2.37 4.08
N PHE A 145 17.47 -1.50 3.13
CA PHE A 145 17.77 -0.07 3.23
C PHE A 145 17.27 0.52 4.56
N LEU A 146 16.01 0.27 4.95
CA LEU A 146 15.47 0.72 6.24
C LEU A 146 16.14 0.09 7.46
N MET A 147 16.61 -1.16 7.34
CA MET A 147 17.30 -1.83 8.43
C MET A 147 18.69 -1.23 8.66
N ASP A 148 19.36 -0.76 7.61
CA ASP A 148 20.71 -0.19 7.65
C ASP A 148 20.72 1.33 7.94
N ASP A 149 19.64 2.02 7.60
CA ASP A 149 19.47 3.47 7.81
C ASP A 149 19.47 3.84 9.31
N LYS A 150 20.35 4.77 9.70
CA LYS A 150 20.48 5.26 11.08
C LYS A 150 19.44 6.32 11.45
N ASP A 151 18.92 7.04 10.47
CA ASP A 151 17.94 8.12 10.64
C ASP A 151 16.52 7.55 10.71
N ALA A 152 16.21 6.49 9.93
CA ALA A 152 14.99 5.70 10.10
C ALA A 152 14.88 5.09 11.51
N ARG A 153 16.02 4.80 12.16
CA ARG A 153 16.06 4.34 13.56
C ARG A 153 15.76 5.47 14.57
N GLN A 154 15.98 6.73 14.22
CA GLN A 154 15.75 7.90 15.08
C GLN A 154 14.31 8.43 14.99
N SER A 155 13.64 8.31 13.84
CA SER A 155 12.22 8.69 13.67
C SER A 155 11.26 7.94 14.61
N ILE A 156 11.66 6.76 15.11
CA ILE A 156 10.90 5.98 16.10
C ILE A 156 11.03 6.57 17.52
N ILE A 157 12.10 7.30 17.83
CA ILE A 157 12.39 7.75 19.20
C ILE A 157 11.41 8.84 19.66
N VAL A 158 10.84 9.61 18.73
CA VAL A 158 9.85 10.65 19.02
C VAL A 158 8.45 10.06 19.33
N GLN A 159 8.22 8.76 19.07
CA GLN A 159 6.93 8.10 19.28
C GLN A 159 6.78 7.36 20.62
N LYS A 160 7.77 7.42 21.53
CA LYS A 160 7.50 7.04 22.93
C LYS A 160 6.75 8.20 23.59
N PRO A 161 5.50 8.05 24.03
CA PRO A 161 4.91 9.06 24.89
C PRO A 161 5.82 9.17 26.11
N ALA A 162 6.30 10.38 26.39
CA ALA A 162 6.76 10.70 27.71
C ALA A 162 5.52 10.59 28.60
N ILE A 163 5.38 9.48 29.31
CA ILE A 163 4.46 9.39 30.43
C ILE A 163 5.11 10.22 31.54
N CYS A 164 4.73 11.49 31.61
CA CYS A 164 4.79 12.37 32.78
C CYS A 164 3.57 13.29 32.72
#